data_AF-A0A497PF43-F1
#
_entry.id   AF-A0A497PF43-F1
#
_cell.length_a   1.000
_cell.length_b   1.000
_cell.length_c   1.000
_cell.angle_alpha   90.00
_cell.angle_beta   90.00
_cell.angle_gamma   90.00
#
_symmetry.space_group_name_H-M   'P 1'
#
loop_
_entity.id
_entity.type
_entity.pdbx_description
1 polymer ?
#
loop_
_entity_poly.entity_id
_entity_poly.type
_entity_poly.pdbx_seq_one_letter_code
_entity_poly.pdbx_strand_id
1 'polypeptide(L)'
;MRALRSFLNSVFDAKRQLKEVYYTTRNADTKADAKELVASVIGIQKSIERILELQKQTRVAARVMSDRRAEMMLNKWSIGLPRRVKDFKAKYRSLRQEHLHRYQVSLMEYIQAIGMELAGWIQDIETLGELPRPPRN
;
A
#
# COMPACT_ATOMS: atom_id res chain seq x y z
N MET A 1 -8.09 -6.32 -12.23
CA MET A 1 -7.49 -5.15 -12.96
C MET A 1 -7.97 -3.80 -12.43
N ARG A 2 -9.28 -3.51 -12.43
CA ARG A 2 -9.84 -2.24 -11.92
C ARG A 2 -9.51 -2.01 -10.44
N ALA A 3 -9.63 -3.05 -9.61
CA ALA A 3 -9.33 -2.98 -8.17
C ALA A 3 -7.88 -2.57 -7.87
N LEU A 4 -6.88 -3.15 -8.56
CA LEU A 4 -5.47 -2.83 -8.33
C LEU A 4 -5.13 -1.39 -8.72
N ARG A 5 -5.64 -0.92 -9.87
CA ARG A 5 -5.49 0.48 -10.30
C ARG A 5 -6.23 1.45 -9.38
N SER A 6 -7.43 1.07 -8.94
CA SER A 6 -8.19 1.85 -7.94
C SER A 6 -7.39 1.97 -6.65
N PHE A 7 -6.79 0.87 -6.18
CA PHE A 7 -5.98 0.88 -4.98
C PHE A 7 -4.72 1.73 -5.15
N LEU A 8 -4.05 1.68 -6.31
CA LEU A 8 -2.92 2.55 -6.62
C LEU A 8 -3.29 4.04 -6.53
N ASN A 9 -4.47 4.43 -7.01
CA ASN A 9 -4.97 5.80 -6.87
C ASN A 9 -5.17 6.18 -5.39
N SER A 10 -5.76 5.28 -4.59
CA SER A 10 -5.88 5.46 -3.13
C SER A 10 -4.52 5.61 -2.45
N VAL A 11 -3.49 4.88 -2.90
CA VAL A 11 -2.11 4.99 -2.42
C VAL A 11 -1.48 6.34 -2.78
N PHE A 12 -1.71 6.84 -4.00
CA PHE A 12 -1.26 8.19 -4.38
C PHE A 12 -1.89 9.28 -3.52
N ASP A 13 -3.20 9.19 -3.27
CA ASP A 13 -3.89 10.14 -2.41
C ASP A 13 -3.38 10.08 -0.97
N ALA A 14 -3.27 8.88 -0.39
CA ALA A 14 -2.70 8.66 0.94
C ALA A 14 -1.29 9.27 1.06
N LYS A 15 -0.41 9.00 0.09
CA LYS A 15 0.95 9.57 0.04
C LYS A 15 0.91 11.10 0.02
N ARG A 16 0.04 11.70 -0.79
CA ARG A 16 -0.12 13.16 -0.89
C ARG A 16 -0.55 13.76 0.45
N GLN A 17 -1.54 13.17 1.10
CA GLN A 17 -2.04 13.63 2.40
C GLN A 17 -0.96 13.55 3.50
N LEU A 18 -0.17 12.47 3.53
CA LEU A 18 0.94 12.33 4.49
C LEU A 18 2.07 13.31 4.22
N LYS A 19 2.40 13.56 2.94
CA LYS A 19 3.38 14.59 2.56
C LYS A 19 2.95 15.97 3.03
N GLU A 20 1.66 16.29 2.94
CA GLU A 20 1.15 17.56 3.46
C GLU A 20 1.42 17.70 4.97
N VAL A 21 1.19 16.66 5.78
CA VAL A 21 1.55 16.68 7.21
C VAL A 21 3.05 16.89 7.39
N TYR A 22 3.87 16.12 6.68
CA TYR A 22 5.34 16.20 6.73
C TYR A 22 5.88 17.60 6.41
N TYR A 23 5.33 18.27 5.39
CA TYR A 23 5.80 19.58 4.96
C TYR A 23 5.20 20.75 5.76
N THR A 24 4.06 20.55 6.44
CA THR A 24 3.37 21.63 7.16
C THR A 24 3.59 21.64 8.66
N THR A 25 3.90 20.48 9.27
CA THR A 25 4.14 20.42 10.72
C THR A 25 5.47 21.06 11.11
N ARG A 26 5.48 21.80 12.22
CA ARG A 26 6.70 22.35 12.84
C ARG A 26 7.26 21.45 13.95
N ASN A 27 6.47 20.50 14.45
CA ASN A 27 6.90 19.54 15.46
C ASN A 27 7.81 18.49 14.80
N ALA A 28 9.04 18.34 15.33
CA ALA A 28 10.05 17.45 14.75
C ALA A 28 9.64 15.97 14.82
N ASP A 29 9.02 15.54 15.91
CA ASP A 29 8.59 14.15 16.10
C ASP A 29 7.42 13.81 15.18
N THR A 30 6.40 14.67 15.11
CA THR A 30 5.30 14.50 14.15
C THR A 30 5.81 14.50 12.70
N LYS A 31 6.87 15.27 12.42
CA LYS A 31 7.51 15.28 11.11
C LYS A 31 8.21 13.95 10.81
N ALA A 32 8.92 13.38 11.79
CA ALA A 32 9.56 12.07 11.67
C ALA A 32 8.53 10.97 11.44
N ASP A 33 7.47 10.94 12.25
CA ASP A 33 6.31 10.05 12.12
C ASP A 33 5.69 10.10 10.72
N ALA A 34 5.40 11.31 10.22
CA ALA A 34 4.84 11.51 8.89
C ALA A 34 5.81 11.07 7.78
N LYS A 35 7.12 11.33 7.94
CA LYS A 35 8.15 10.91 6.98
C LYS A 35 8.21 9.39 6.88
N GLU A 36 8.15 8.69 8.01
CA GLU A 36 8.15 7.23 8.06
C GLU A 36 6.92 6.66 7.33
N LEU A 37 5.73 7.19 7.63
CA LEU A 37 4.50 6.80 6.94
C LEU A 37 4.58 7.04 5.42
N VAL A 38 5.14 8.18 4.98
CA VAL A 38 5.35 8.47 3.55
C VAL A 38 6.26 7.42 2.90
N ALA A 39 7.38 7.07 3.55
CA ALA A 39 8.32 6.08 3.04
C ALA A 39 7.64 4.71 2.87
N SER A 40 6.88 4.27 3.87
CA SER A 40 6.18 2.98 3.82
C SER A 40 5.09 2.95 2.73
N VAL A 41 4.34 4.05 2.54
CA VAL A 41 3.36 4.14 1.44
C VAL A 41 4.02 4.17 0.06
N ILE A 42 5.22 4.74 -0.08
CA ILE A 42 6.02 4.64 -1.30
C ILE A 42 6.42 3.18 -1.56
N GLY A 43 6.74 2.41 -0.52
CA GLY A 43 6.97 0.97 -0.63
C GLY A 43 5.78 0.23 -1.26
N ILE A 44 4.57 0.46 -0.73
CA ILE A 44 3.33 -0.09 -1.30
C ILE A 44 3.15 0.31 -2.77
N GLN A 45 3.38 1.60 -3.10
CA GLN A 45 3.25 2.08 -4.47
C GLN A 45 4.14 1.28 -5.43
N LYS A 46 5.42 1.12 -5.07
CA LYS A 46 6.39 0.37 -5.88
C LYS A 46 5.99 -1.09 -6.05
N SER A 47 5.51 -1.74 -4.99
CA SER A 47 5.02 -3.13 -5.07
C SER A 47 3.82 -3.25 -6.03
N ILE A 48 2.88 -2.31 -6.00
CA ILE A 48 1.74 -2.31 -6.94
C ILE A 48 2.21 -2.08 -8.38
N GLU A 49 3.13 -1.15 -8.60
CA GLU A 49 3.72 -0.88 -9.92
C GLU A 49 4.43 -2.13 -10.47
N ARG A 50 5.17 -2.84 -9.62
CA ARG A 50 5.82 -4.11 -9.97
C ARG A 50 4.81 -5.20 -10.36
N ILE A 51 3.72 -5.35 -9.60
CA ILE A 51 2.66 -6.31 -9.95
C ILE A 51 2.04 -5.94 -11.32
N LEU A 52 1.77 -4.67 -11.57
CA LEU A 52 1.24 -4.20 -12.86
C LEU A 52 2.21 -4.46 -14.03
N GLU A 53 3.51 -4.41 -13.78
CA GLU A 53 4.55 -4.77 -14.75
C GLU A 53 4.55 -6.28 -15.02
N LEU A 54 4.61 -7.10 -13.97
CA LEU A 54 4.59 -8.57 -14.07
C LEU A 54 3.33 -9.09 -14.80
N GLN A 55 2.20 -8.40 -14.63
CA GLN A 55 0.96 -8.69 -15.38
C GLN A 55 1.08 -8.53 -16.89
N LYS A 56 1.91 -7.61 -17.37
CA LYS A 56 2.14 -7.45 -18.82
C LYS A 56 3.01 -8.59 -19.37
N GLN A 57 3.82 -9.21 -18.51
CA GLN A 57 4.80 -10.21 -18.89
C GLN A 57 4.24 -11.64 -18.79
N THR A 58 3.33 -11.92 -17.86
CA THR A 58 2.85 -13.29 -17.60
C THR A 58 1.32 -13.38 -17.46
N ARG A 59 0.74 -14.45 -18.04
CA ARG A 59 -0.68 -14.81 -17.83
C ARG A 59 -0.96 -15.28 -16.39
N VAL A 60 0.07 -15.76 -15.69
CA VAL A 60 0.02 -16.19 -14.29
C VAL A 60 -0.30 -15.01 -13.37
N ALA A 61 0.37 -13.87 -13.58
CA ALA A 61 0.06 -12.64 -12.85
C ALA A 61 -1.38 -12.15 -13.06
N ALA A 62 -1.95 -12.34 -14.26
CA ALA A 62 -3.36 -12.06 -14.50
C ALA A 62 -4.27 -12.99 -13.68
N ARG A 63 -3.90 -14.26 -13.52
CA ARG A 63 -4.66 -15.26 -12.75
C ARG A 63 -4.63 -14.96 -11.24
N VAL A 64 -3.45 -14.72 -10.66
CA VAL A 64 -3.31 -14.36 -9.24
C VAL A 64 -4.13 -13.11 -8.91
N MET A 65 -4.08 -12.11 -9.78
CA MET A 65 -4.84 -10.86 -9.59
C MET A 65 -6.34 -10.94 -9.97
N SER A 66 -6.78 -12.07 -10.52
CA SER A 66 -8.20 -12.37 -10.77
C SER A 66 -8.79 -13.26 -9.67
N ASP A 67 -7.99 -13.63 -8.66
CA ASP A 67 -8.48 -14.30 -7.46
C ASP A 67 -9.43 -13.36 -6.70
N ARG A 68 -10.61 -13.89 -6.34
CA ARG A 68 -11.63 -13.18 -5.55
C ARG A 68 -11.07 -12.69 -4.21
N ARG A 69 -10.14 -13.43 -3.60
CA ARG A 69 -9.47 -13.02 -2.36
C ARG A 69 -8.63 -11.75 -2.58
N ALA A 70 -7.82 -11.73 -3.64
CA ALA A 70 -7.00 -10.57 -3.97
C ALA A 70 -7.87 -9.34 -4.26
N GLU A 71 -8.97 -9.51 -5.00
CA GLU A 71 -9.92 -8.42 -5.26
C GLU A 71 -10.58 -7.88 -3.97
N MET A 72 -11.04 -8.77 -3.08
CA MET A 72 -11.60 -8.35 -1.79
C MET A 72 -10.60 -7.58 -0.94
N MET A 73 -9.34 -8.04 -0.89
CA MET A 73 -8.28 -7.37 -0.14
C MET A 73 -7.99 -5.97 -0.70
N LEU A 74 -7.86 -5.86 -2.03
CA LEU A 74 -7.68 -4.56 -2.71
C LEU A 74 -8.83 -3.60 -2.44
N ASN A 75 -10.08 -4.07 -2.46
CA ASN A 75 -11.25 -3.25 -2.16
C ASN A 75 -11.23 -2.79 -0.70
N LYS A 76 -10.93 -3.69 0.24
CA LYS A 76 -10.78 -3.37 1.67
C LYS A 76 -9.69 -2.31 1.88
N TRP A 77 -8.54 -2.47 1.25
CA TRP A 77 -7.43 -1.52 1.39
C TRP A 77 -7.72 -0.16 0.73
N SER A 78 -8.42 -0.16 -0.41
CA SER A 78 -8.84 1.06 -1.12
C SER A 78 -9.74 1.96 -0.28
N ILE A 79 -10.48 1.38 0.65
CA ILE A 79 -11.32 2.11 1.62
C ILE A 79 -10.52 2.40 2.90
N GLY A 80 -9.83 1.39 3.44
CA GLY A 80 -9.19 1.45 4.74
C GLY A 80 -7.98 2.38 4.81
N LEU A 81 -7.10 2.36 3.79
CA LEU A 81 -5.89 3.18 3.80
C LEU A 81 -6.20 4.68 3.74
N PRO A 82 -7.03 5.19 2.79
CA PRO A 82 -7.35 6.61 2.75
C PRO A 82 -8.05 7.10 4.02
N ARG A 83 -8.96 6.30 4.57
CA ARG A 83 -9.68 6.66 5.81
C ARG A 83 -8.71 6.86 6.97
N ARG A 84 -7.81 5.90 7.22
CA ARG A 84 -6.86 5.98 8.34
C ARG A 84 -5.84 7.11 8.17
N VAL A 85 -5.39 7.36 6.94
CA VAL A 85 -4.51 8.50 6.65
C VAL A 85 -5.21 9.83 6.87
N LYS A 86 -6.47 9.95 6.43
CA LYS A 86 -7.29 11.15 6.67
C LYS A 86 -7.50 11.38 8.16
N ASP A 87 -7.75 10.32 8.92
CA ASP A 87 -7.90 10.39 10.38
C ASP A 87 -6.59 10.82 11.07
N PHE A 88 -5.43 10.30 10.65
CA PHE A 88 -4.13 10.78 11.12
C PHE A 88 -3.94 12.28 10.83
N LYS A 89 -4.25 12.69 9.59
CA LYS A 89 -4.19 14.10 9.16
C LYS A 89 -5.16 15.00 9.93
N ALA A 90 -6.33 14.51 10.33
CA ALA A 90 -7.24 15.28 11.17
C ALA A 90 -6.68 15.44 12.58
N LYS A 91 -6.13 14.34 13.13
CA LYS A 91 -5.65 14.26 14.51
C LYS A 91 -4.33 14.99 14.77
N TYR A 92 -3.43 15.14 13.78
CA TYR A 92 -2.13 15.79 14.04
C TYR A 92 -2.25 17.24 14.49
N ARG A 93 -3.37 17.90 14.19
CA ARG A 93 -3.63 19.29 14.59
C ARG A 93 -4.19 19.40 16.01
N SER A 94 -4.82 18.35 16.53
CA SER A 94 -5.60 18.40 17.77
C SER A 94 -5.04 17.54 18.89
N LEU A 95 -4.28 16.49 18.58
CA LEU A 95 -3.71 15.58 19.58
C LEU A 95 -2.31 16.03 20.01
N ARG A 96 -2.00 15.76 21.28
CA ARG A 96 -0.62 15.78 21.77
C ARG A 96 0.19 14.69 21.07
N GLN A 97 1.50 14.94 20.90
CA GLN A 97 2.36 14.07 20.10
C GLN A 97 2.38 12.62 20.59
N GLU A 98 2.38 12.37 21.90
CA GLU A 98 2.35 11.00 22.43
C GLU A 98 1.12 10.20 21.93
N HIS A 99 -0.06 10.80 21.93
CA HIS A 99 -1.28 10.16 21.44
C HIS A 99 -1.32 10.05 19.92
N LEU A 100 -0.75 11.05 19.23
CA LEU A 100 -0.63 11.02 17.77
C LEU A 100 0.30 9.89 17.33
N HIS A 101 1.43 9.70 18.02
CA HIS A 101 2.40 8.65 17.75
C HIS A 101 1.76 7.26 17.91
N ARG A 102 0.95 7.02 18.95
CA ARG A 102 0.19 5.75 19.06
C ARG A 102 -0.71 5.49 17.84
N TYR A 103 -1.31 6.54 17.28
CA TYR A 103 -2.08 6.40 16.03
C TYR A 103 -1.17 6.14 14.83
N GLN A 104 -0.01 6.79 14.76
CA GLN A 104 1.00 6.54 13.73
C GLN A 104 1.45 5.07 13.75
N VAL A 105 1.76 4.50 14.91
CA VAL A 105 2.19 3.10 15.05
C VAL A 105 1.11 2.15 14.49
N SER A 106 -0.15 2.33 14.89
CA SER A 106 -1.25 1.49 14.37
C SER A 106 -1.46 1.65 12.86
N LEU A 107 -1.29 2.87 12.33
CA LEU A 107 -1.33 3.11 10.89
C LEU A 107 -0.14 2.46 10.18
N MET A 108 1.04 2.51 10.77
CA MET A 108 2.25 1.88 10.25
C MET A 108 2.09 0.36 10.14
N GLU A 109 1.61 -0.29 11.20
CA GLU A 109 1.31 -1.73 11.20
C GLU A 109 0.35 -2.10 10.08
N TYR A 110 -0.69 -1.30 9.87
CA TYR A 110 -1.65 -1.51 8.79
C TYR A 110 -1.00 -1.39 7.40
N ILE A 111 -0.12 -0.40 7.20
CA ILE A 111 0.62 -0.20 5.95
C ILE A 111 1.61 -1.35 5.72
N GLN A 112 2.33 -1.77 6.76
CA GLN A 112 3.28 -2.89 6.69
C GLN A 112 2.56 -4.21 6.36
N ALA A 113 1.39 -4.47 6.95
CA ALA A 113 0.58 -5.64 6.61
C ALA A 113 0.20 -5.68 5.13
N ILE A 114 -0.16 -4.53 4.54
CA ILE A 114 -0.40 -4.43 3.08
C ILE A 114 0.90 -4.73 2.31
N GLY A 115 2.02 -4.14 2.73
CA GLY A 115 3.31 -4.34 2.08
C GLY A 115 3.75 -5.80 2.05
N MET A 116 3.58 -6.52 3.16
CA MET A 116 3.90 -7.95 3.27
C MET A 116 3.03 -8.80 2.33
N GLU A 117 1.72 -8.55 2.29
CA GLU A 117 0.81 -9.27 1.38
C GLU A 117 1.16 -9.03 -0.09
N LEU A 118 1.44 -7.77 -0.47
CA LEU A 118 1.85 -7.45 -1.84
C LEU A 118 3.20 -8.10 -2.21
N ALA A 119 4.14 -8.17 -1.27
CA ALA A 119 5.41 -8.87 -1.49
C ALA A 119 5.20 -10.37 -1.70
N GLY A 120 4.32 -10.99 -0.92
CA GLY A 120 3.91 -12.38 -1.13
C GLY A 120 3.32 -12.60 -2.52
N TRP A 121 2.43 -11.72 -2.97
CA TRP A 121 1.87 -11.83 -4.33
C TRP A 121 2.93 -11.71 -5.42
N ILE A 122 3.93 -10.83 -5.25
CA ILE A 122 5.03 -10.71 -6.20
C ILE A 122 5.83 -12.02 -6.25
N GLN A 123 6.20 -12.57 -5.09
CA GLN A 123 6.95 -13.81 -4.98
C GLN A 123 6.20 -14.99 -5.61
N ASP A 124 4.90 -15.11 -5.36
CA ASP A 124 4.05 -16.15 -5.95
C ASP A 124 4.01 -16.04 -7.47
N ILE A 125 3.86 -14.81 -7.99
CA ILE A 125 3.83 -14.55 -9.44
C ILE A 125 5.16 -14.92 -10.09
N GLU A 126 6.29 -14.54 -9.48
CA GLU A 126 7.62 -14.82 -10.00
C GLU A 126 7.90 -16.33 -9.97
N THR A 127 7.63 -17.00 -8.85
CA THR A 127 7.81 -18.45 -8.69
C THR A 127 6.97 -19.26 -9.68
N LEU A 128 5.70 -18.89 -9.84
CA LEU A 128 4.81 -19.57 -10.80
C LEU A 128 5.14 -19.21 -12.26
N GLY A 129 5.80 -18.08 -12.50
CA GLY A 129 6.26 -17.65 -13.82
C GLY A 129 7.47 -18.44 -14.32
N GLU A 130 8.31 -18.95 -13.41
CA GLU A 130 9.50 -19.75 -13.70
C GLU A 130 9.19 -21.22 -14.04
N LEU A 131 7.97 -21.70 -13.74
CA LEU A 131 7.58 -23.07 -14.03
C LEU A 131 7.59 -23.35 -15.55
N PRO A 132 8.21 -24.45 -16.01
CA PRO A 132 8.24 -24.79 -17.42
C PRO A 132 6.81 -24.98 -17.94
N ARG A 133 6.52 -24.35 -19.09
CA ARG A 133 5.23 -24.53 -19.75
C ARG A 133 5.13 -25.97 -20.25
N PRO A 134 4.02 -26.68 -20.03
CA PRO A 134 3.83 -28.01 -20.61
C PRO A 134 3.97 -27.91 -22.14
N PRO A 135 4.62 -28.89 -22.79
CA PRO A 135 4.79 -28.88 -24.24
C PRO A 135 3.42 -28.76 -24.91
N ARG A 136 3.32 -27.85 -25.88
CA ARG A 136 2.12 -27.73 -26.72
C ARG A 136 2.13 -28.92 -27.68
N ASN A 137 1.19 -29.84 -27.49
CA ASN A 137 0.80 -30.82 -28.52
C ASN A 137 0.08 -30.11 -29.66
#